data_AF-A0A6G8AM65-F1
#
_entry.id   AF-A0A6G8AM65-F1
#
_cell.length_a   1.000
_cell.length_b   1.000
_cell.length_c   1.000
_cell.angle_alpha   90.00
_cell.angle_beta   90.00
_cell.angle_gamma   90.00
#
_symmetry.space_group_name_H-M   'P 1'
#
loop_
_entity.id
_entity.type
_entity.pdbx_description
1 polymer ?
#
loop_
_entity_poly.entity_id
_entity_poly.type
_entity_poly.pdbx_seq_one_letter_code
_entity_poly.pdbx_strand_id
1 'polypeptide(L)'
;MLKNQRDKIDKIDKQIVSLIEDRLQVVKEVAIIKKENGIPVLDSSREENLLTKVKSYTDDADLKKLYEEIFSTIMNHSKEQQNKLIEK
;
A
#
# COMPACT_ATOMS: atom_id res chain seq x y z
N MET A 1 -6.83 -33.09 -5.07
CA MET A 1 -7.71 -32.56 -4.01
C MET A 1 -7.40 -31.10 -3.58
N LEU A 2 -6.43 -30.38 -4.17
CA LEU A 2 -6.13 -28.98 -3.81
C LEU A 2 -6.69 -27.92 -4.78
N LYS A 3 -7.29 -28.35 -5.90
CA LYS A 3 -7.68 -27.46 -7.00
C LYS A 3 -8.69 -26.39 -6.55
N ASN A 4 -9.71 -26.78 -5.79
CA ASN A 4 -10.74 -25.83 -5.35
C ASN A 4 -10.23 -24.77 -4.38
N GLN A 5 -9.26 -25.09 -3.51
CA GLN A 5 -8.63 -24.13 -2.61
C GLN A 5 -7.70 -23.18 -3.37
N ARG A 6 -6.94 -23.69 -4.35
CA ARG A 6 -6.11 -22.86 -5.23
C ARG A 6 -6.94 -21.92 -6.09
N ASP A 7 -8.04 -22.41 -6.67
CA ASP A 7 -8.99 -21.58 -7.44
C ASP A 7 -9.59 -20.44 -6.57
N LYS A 8 -9.75 -20.67 -5.25
CA LYS A 8 -10.15 -19.61 -4.30
C LYS A 8 -9.03 -18.61 -4.02
N ILE A 9 -7.79 -19.07 -3.85
CA ILE A 9 -6.61 -18.21 -3.67
C ILE A 9 -6.43 -17.33 -4.91
N ASP A 10 -6.47 -17.92 -6.11
CA ASP A 10 -6.35 -17.18 -7.37
C ASP A 10 -7.40 -16.07 -7.51
N LYS A 11 -8.62 -16.31 -7.01
CA LYS A 11 -9.68 -15.30 -6.99
C LYS A 11 -9.36 -14.17 -6.00
N ILE A 12 -8.83 -14.48 -4.83
CA ILE A 12 -8.41 -13.48 -3.82
C ILE A 12 -7.24 -12.67 -4.37
N ASP A 13 -6.25 -13.32 -4.98
CA ASP A 13 -5.07 -12.66 -5.54
C ASP A 13 -5.47 -11.65 -6.63
N LYS A 14 -6.43 -12.00 -7.50
CA LYS A 14 -6.98 -11.05 -8.48
C LYS A 14 -7.60 -9.82 -7.83
N GLN A 15 -8.27 -9.97 -6.68
CA GLN A 15 -8.82 -8.84 -5.95
C GLN A 15 -7.71 -7.98 -5.33
N ILE A 16 -6.67 -8.62 -4.77
CA ILE A 16 -5.50 -7.91 -4.22
C ILE A 16 -4.82 -7.08 -5.31
N VAL A 17 -4.59 -7.65 -6.50
CA VAL A 17 -3.98 -6.95 -7.63
C VAL A 17 -4.82 -5.72 -8.02
N SER A 18 -6.13 -5.90 -8.19
CA SER A 18 -7.04 -4.78 -8.51
C SER A 18 -6.98 -3.67 -7.47
N LEU A 19 -6.99 -4.02 -6.17
CA LEU A 19 -6.92 -3.04 -5.08
C LEU A 19 -5.57 -2.31 -5.03
N ILE A 20 -4.47 -2.99 -5.37
CA ILE A 20 -3.15 -2.37 -5.47
C ILE A 20 -3.14 -1.37 -6.63
N GLU A 21 -3.68 -1.73 -7.79
CA GLU A 21 -3.76 -0.82 -8.95
C GLU A 21 -4.58 0.43 -8.63
N ASP A 22 -5.76 0.27 -8.03
CA ASP A 22 -6.61 1.38 -7.59
C ASP A 22 -5.86 2.29 -6.60
N ARG A 23 -5.18 1.69 -5.62
CA ARG A 23 -4.37 2.44 -4.66
C ARG A 23 -3.26 3.24 -5.34
N LEU A 24 -2.62 2.68 -6.37
CA LEU A 24 -1.55 3.38 -7.09
C LEU A 24 -2.09 4.55 -7.91
N GLN A 25 -3.30 4.48 -8.46
CA GLN A 25 -3.91 5.65 -9.13
C GLN A 25 -4.12 6.80 -8.15
N VAL A 26 -4.66 6.52 -6.96
CA VAL A 26 -4.81 7.53 -5.90
C VAL A 26 -3.45 8.10 -5.47
N VAL A 27 -2.41 7.28 -5.39
CA VAL A 27 -1.05 7.76 -5.08
C VAL A 27 -0.53 8.75 -6.13
N LYS A 28 -0.84 8.55 -7.42
CA LYS A 28 -0.45 9.51 -8.47
C LYS A 28 -1.15 10.85 -8.30
N GLU A 29 -2.45 10.84 -7.99
CA GLU A 29 -3.22 12.05 -7.72
C GLU A 29 -2.64 12.80 -6.51
N VAL A 30 -2.32 12.08 -5.44
CA VAL A 30 -1.62 12.65 -4.27
C VAL A 30 -0.26 13.24 -4.65
N ALA A 31 0.50 12.58 -5.54
CA ALA A 31 1.79 13.09 -6.02
C ALA A 31 1.64 14.44 -6.72
N ILE A 32 0.63 14.58 -7.58
CA ILE A 32 0.34 15.81 -8.33
C ILE A 32 -0.01 16.94 -7.35
N ILE A 33 -0.92 16.68 -6.41
CA ILE A 33 -1.30 17.67 -5.38
C ILE A 33 -0.07 18.08 -4.56
N LYS A 34 0.78 17.14 -4.14
CA LYS A 34 2.00 17.43 -3.40
C LYS A 34 2.96 18.30 -4.20
N LYS A 35 3.15 18.00 -5.49
CA LYS A 35 4.00 18.78 -6.41
C LYS A 35 3.50 20.21 -6.55
N GLU A 36 2.21 20.38 -6.82
CA GLU A 36 1.57 21.70 -7.02
C GLU A 36 1.63 22.58 -5.77
N ASN A 37 1.61 21.96 -4.58
CA ASN A 37 1.61 22.67 -3.30
C ASN A 37 2.99 22.71 -2.60
N GLY A 38 4.04 22.18 -3.23
CA GLY A 38 5.39 22.13 -2.64
C GLY A 38 5.50 21.25 -1.39
N ILE A 39 4.61 20.26 -1.24
CA ILE A 39 4.58 19.35 -0.09
C ILE A 39 5.58 18.20 -0.32
N PRO A 40 6.43 17.85 0.67
CA PRO A 40 7.35 16.72 0.55
C PRO A 40 6.65 15.36 0.33
N VAL A 41 7.30 14.47 -0.43
CA VAL A 41 6.83 13.09 -0.62
C VAL A 41 6.89 12.31 0.68
N LEU A 42 7.99 12.45 1.42
CA LEU A 42 8.17 11.82 2.73
C LEU A 42 7.24 12.45 3.76
N ASP A 43 6.36 11.64 4.33
CA ASP A 43 5.45 12.01 5.40
C ASP A 43 5.46 10.91 6.46
N SER A 44 6.43 10.99 7.36
CA SER A 44 6.66 9.96 8.39
C SER A 44 5.47 9.79 9.32
N SER A 45 4.74 10.87 9.62
CA SER A 45 3.54 10.81 10.46
C SER A 45 2.43 10.01 9.77
N ARG A 46 2.23 10.24 8.46
CA ARG A 46 1.24 9.48 7.68
C ARG A 46 1.60 7.99 7.57
N GLU A 47 2.88 7.66 7.46
CA GLU A 47 3.38 6.28 7.41
C GLU A 47 3.15 5.56 8.74
N GLU A 48 3.54 6.17 9.86
CA GLU A 48 3.33 5.63 11.21
C GLU A 48 1.84 5.42 11.52
N ASN A 49 1.00 6.39 11.14
CA ASN A 49 -0.45 6.28 11.29
C ASN A 49 -1.03 5.13 10.46
N LEU A 50 -0.50 4.85 9.26
CA LEU A 50 -0.96 3.71 8.47
C LEU A 50 -0.59 2.39 9.15
N LEU A 51 0.66 2.24 9.57
CA LEU A 51 1.16 1.01 10.18
C LEU A 51 0.42 0.70 11.49
N THR A 52 0.19 1.72 12.32
CA THR A 52 -0.61 1.59 13.54
C THR A 52 -2.03 1.13 13.22
N LYS A 53 -2.66 1.74 12.20
CA LYS A 53 -4.04 1.40 11.80
C LYS A 53 -4.17 -0.02 11.23
N VAL A 54 -3.23 -0.47 10.39
CA VAL A 54 -3.33 -1.82 9.82
C VAL A 54 -3.07 -2.89 10.88
N LYS A 55 -2.14 -2.65 11.82
CA LYS A 55 -1.91 -3.52 12.97
C LYS A 55 -3.13 -3.63 13.88
N SER A 56 -3.98 -2.61 13.95
CA SER A 56 -5.19 -2.64 14.78
C SER A 56 -6.35 -3.44 14.16
N TYR A 57 -6.23 -3.94 12.92
CA TYR A 57 -7.29 -4.74 12.29
C TYR A 57 -7.30 -6.20 12.73
N THR A 58 -6.33 -6.60 13.54
CA THR A 58 -6.22 -7.96 14.07
C THR A 58 -5.60 -7.90 15.46
N ASP A 59 -5.90 -8.87 16.32
CA ASP A 59 -5.22 -9.04 17.60
C ASP A 59 -4.05 -10.03 17.52
N ASP A 60 -4.02 -10.84 16.45
CA ASP A 60 -2.99 -11.84 16.18
C ASP A 60 -1.62 -11.19 15.90
N ALA A 61 -0.60 -11.59 16.66
CA ALA A 61 0.74 -11.02 16.59
C ALA A 61 1.46 -11.32 15.27
N ASP A 62 1.27 -12.51 14.71
CA ASP A 62 1.89 -12.90 13.44
C ASP A 62 1.24 -12.14 12.28
N LEU A 63 -0.09 -11.96 12.32
CA LEU A 63 -0.79 -11.14 11.32
C LEU A 63 -0.43 -9.66 11.43
N LYS A 64 -0.23 -9.12 12.65
CA LYS A 64 0.26 -7.73 12.83
C LYS A 64 1.60 -7.53 12.12
N LYS A 65 2.53 -8.47 12.30
CA LYS A 65 3.84 -8.43 11.65
C LYS A 65 3.71 -8.54 10.13
N LEU A 66 2.89 -9.47 9.64
CA LEU A 66 2.64 -9.62 8.20
C LEU A 66 2.06 -8.34 7.59
N TYR A 67 1.09 -7.71 8.25
CA TYR A 67 0.51 -6.45 7.79
C TYR A 67 1.55 -5.33 7.76
N GLU A 68 2.38 -5.21 8.79
CA GLU A 68 3.47 -4.23 8.79
C GLU A 68 4.41 -4.39 7.60
N GLU A 69 4.84 -5.62 7.30
CA GLU A 69 5.75 -5.91 6.19
C GLU A 69 5.12 -5.59 4.83
N ILE A 70 3.87 -6.03 4.61
CA ILE A 70 3.14 -5.77 3.36
C ILE A 70 2.93 -4.27 3.15
N PHE A 71 2.39 -3.57 4.15
CA PHE A 71 2.06 -2.16 4.01
C PHE A 71 3.32 -1.28 3.93
N SER A 72 4.41 -1.64 4.62
CA SER A 72 5.70 -0.96 4.45
C SER A 72 6.22 -1.08 3.03
N THR A 73 6.15 -2.29 2.44
CA THR A 73 6.56 -2.53 1.05
C THR A 73 5.74 -1.70 0.06
N ILE A 74 4.42 -1.67 0.23
CA ILE A 74 3.51 -0.88 -0.61
C ILE A 74 3.82 0.63 -0.48
N MET A 75 4.07 1.13 0.74
CA MET A 75 4.41 2.54 0.96
C MET A 75 5.73 2.92 0.30
N ASN A 76 6.76 2.08 0.40
CA ASN A 76 8.05 2.33 -0.23
C ASN A 76 7.92 2.46 -1.76
N HIS A 77 7.20 1.53 -2.40
CA HIS A 77 6.92 1.60 -3.83
C HIS A 77 6.10 2.86 -4.20
N SER A 78 5.17 3.26 -3.33
CA SER A 78 4.38 4.49 -3.52
C SER A 78 5.26 5.74 -3.50
N LYS A 79 6.25 5.81 -2.60
CA LYS A 79 7.21 6.93 -2.52
C LYS A 79 8.10 6.98 -3.75
N GLU A 80 8.63 5.83 -4.18
CA GLU A 80 9.45 5.75 -5.40
C GLU A 80 8.68 6.22 -6.64
N GLN A 81 7.42 5.82 -6.78
CA GLN A 81 6.58 6.30 -7.89
C GLN A 81 6.30 7.80 -7.81
N GLN A 82 6.00 8.33 -6.62
CA GLN A 82 5.82 9.77 -6.41
C GLN A 82 7.08 10.56 -6.80
N ASN A 83 8.26 10.13 -6.32
CA ASN A 83 9.53 10.78 -6.66
C ASN A 83 9.75 10.80 -8.18
N LYS A 84 9.53 9.67 -8.86
CA LYS A 84 9.63 9.57 -10.34
C LYS A 84 8.68 10.51 -11.09
N LEU A 85 7.55 10.88 -10.52
CA LEU A 85 6.59 11.82 -11.13
C LEU A 85 6.92 13.28 -10.84
N ILE A 86 7.53 13.55 -9.68
CA ILE A 86 7.91 14.90 -9.28
C ILE A 86 9.23 15.32 -9.94
N GLU A 87 10.18 14.40 -10.10
CA GLU A 87 11.46 14.63 -10.79
C GLU A 87 11.35 14.82 -12.31
N LYS A 88 10.21 14.44 -12.91
CA LYS A 88 9.88 14.73 -14.31
C LYS A 88 9.26 16.10 -14.48
#